data_AF-A0A3B8W8I1-F1
#
_entry.id   AF-A0A3B8W8I1-F1
#
_cell.length_a   1.000
_cell.length_b   1.000
_cell.length_c   1.000
_cell.angle_alpha   90.00
_cell.angle_beta   90.00
_cell.angle_gamma   90.00
#
_symmetry.space_group_name_H-M   'P 1'
#
loop_
_entity.id
_entity.type
_entity.pdbx_description
1 polymer ?
#
loop_
_entity_poly.entity_id
_entity_poly.type
_entity_poly.pdbx_seq_one_letter_code
_entity_poly.pdbx_strand_id
1 'polypeptide(L)'
;TVTVTATPPPTVDAFTATAAVCDDGGGTNPPDAVLDLAPNSVQPYSVSYRLLRISTGVTGAIIGPATFNSDASGVITIAPTYAQMGNAPDTQGYQVIITSIVNTATGCSGSVPIDGPILIVNPRPAVPTGAVGAIACSSALSGATVSV
;
A
#
# COMPACT_ATOMS: atom_id res chain seq x y z
N THR A 1 18.09 28.62 -31.30
CA THR A 1 16.90 28.38 -30.46
C THR A 1 17.09 27.05 -29.78
N VAL A 2 17.18 27.03 -28.44
CA VAL A 2 17.19 25.77 -27.67
C VAL A 2 15.73 25.39 -27.44
N THR A 3 15.29 24.30 -28.06
CA THR A 3 13.93 23.79 -27.85
C THR A 3 13.92 23.07 -26.50
N VAL A 4 13.53 23.80 -25.44
CA VAL A 4 13.24 23.19 -24.14
C VAL A 4 11.89 22.49 -24.29
N THR A 5 11.93 21.20 -24.57
CA THR A 5 10.72 20.38 -24.56
C THR A 5 10.45 20.05 -23.10
N ALA A 6 9.48 20.75 -22.49
CA ALA A 6 9.05 20.42 -21.13
C ALA A 6 8.54 18.97 -21.14
N THR A 7 9.18 18.09 -20.37
CA THR A 7 8.63 16.75 -20.16
C THR A 7 7.40 16.91 -19.26
N PRO A 8 6.21 16.46 -19.67
CA PRO A 8 5.03 16.58 -18.84
C PRO A 8 5.25 15.84 -17.51
N PRO A 9 4.67 16.34 -16.41
CA PRO A 9 4.73 15.66 -15.12
C PRO A 9 4.07 14.27 -15.24
N PRO A 10 4.47 13.30 -14.41
CA PRO A 10 3.83 11.99 -14.40
C PRO A 10 2.34 12.14 -14.07
N THR A 11 1.48 11.47 -14.82
CA THR A 11 0.04 11.38 -14.54
C THR A 11 -0.29 10.00 -14.00
N VAL A 12 -1.26 9.93 -13.09
CA VAL A 12 -1.72 8.66 -12.53
C VAL A 12 -2.79 8.08 -13.43
N ASP A 13 -2.53 6.92 -13.98
CA ASP A 13 -3.49 6.20 -14.82
C ASP A 13 -4.36 5.27 -13.96
N ALA A 14 -3.75 4.58 -12.99
CA ALA A 14 -4.45 3.74 -12.01
C ALA A 14 -3.70 3.70 -10.67
N PHE A 15 -4.44 3.48 -9.59
CA PHE A 15 -3.85 3.23 -8.27
C PHE A 15 -4.69 2.18 -7.52
N THR A 16 -4.14 0.98 -7.38
CA THR A 16 -4.88 -0.22 -6.92
C THR A 16 -4.18 -0.93 -5.78
N ALA A 17 -4.92 -1.67 -4.95
CA ALA A 17 -4.34 -2.51 -3.91
C ALA A 17 -4.21 -3.96 -4.39
N THR A 18 -3.19 -4.64 -3.89
CA THR A 18 -3.15 -6.11 -3.91
C THR A 18 -4.18 -6.70 -2.93
N ALA A 19 -4.33 -8.03 -2.95
CA ALA A 19 -5.34 -8.71 -2.14
C ALA A 19 -5.16 -8.47 -0.64
N ALA A 20 -6.28 -8.35 0.08
CA ALA A 20 -6.27 -8.28 1.53
C ALA A 20 -5.59 -9.50 2.15
N VAL A 21 -4.86 -9.28 3.23
CA VAL A 21 -4.11 -10.34 3.95
C VAL A 21 -4.65 -10.54 5.35
N CYS A 22 -4.21 -11.61 5.99
CA CYS A 22 -4.50 -11.91 7.38
C CYS A 22 -3.34 -11.47 8.27
N ASP A 23 -3.64 -11.06 9.50
CA ASP A 23 -2.62 -10.79 10.50
C ASP A 23 -2.09 -12.09 11.12
N ASP A 24 -0.81 -12.37 10.88
CA ASP A 24 -0.02 -13.44 11.49
C ASP A 24 1.00 -12.89 12.52
N GLY A 25 0.78 -11.67 13.03
CA GLY A 25 1.61 -11.03 14.04
C GLY A 25 2.87 -10.39 13.45
N GLY A 26 4.02 -10.56 14.11
CA GLY A 26 5.28 -9.92 13.71
C GLY A 26 5.81 -10.31 12.32
N GLY A 27 5.27 -11.38 11.73
CA GLY A 27 5.60 -11.85 10.38
C GLY A 27 4.62 -11.41 9.28
N THR A 28 3.59 -10.63 9.60
CA THR A 28 2.59 -10.18 8.63
C THR A 28 3.24 -9.36 7.52
N ASN A 29 3.06 -9.78 6.27
CA ASN A 29 3.39 -8.98 5.10
C ASN A 29 2.11 -8.28 4.60
N PRO A 30 1.97 -6.95 4.76
CA PRO A 30 0.76 -6.25 4.33
C PRO A 30 0.54 -6.30 2.82
N PRO A 31 -0.66 -5.93 2.34
CA PRO A 31 -0.90 -5.73 0.92
C PRO A 31 -0.08 -4.54 0.42
N ASP A 32 0.37 -4.63 -0.82
CA ASP A 32 1.03 -3.54 -1.54
C ASP A 32 0.01 -2.66 -2.28
N ALA A 33 0.41 -1.42 -2.56
CA ALA A 33 -0.28 -0.51 -3.45
C ALA A 33 0.48 -0.42 -4.79
N VAL A 34 -0.24 -0.62 -5.88
CA VAL A 34 0.27 -0.61 -7.26
C VAL A 34 -0.17 0.67 -7.94
N LEU A 35 0.77 1.56 -8.21
CA LEU A 35 0.56 2.84 -8.87
C LEU A 35 1.03 2.75 -10.32
N ASP A 36 0.13 3.00 -11.25
CA ASP A 36 0.40 3.06 -12.67
C ASP A 36 0.54 4.52 -13.12
N LEU A 37 1.66 4.84 -13.75
CA LEU A 37 2.04 6.19 -14.14
C LEU A 37 2.29 6.28 -15.64
N ALA A 38 1.70 7.28 -16.28
CA ALA A 38 2.11 7.67 -17.62
C ALA A 38 3.30 8.65 -17.57
N PRO A 39 4.22 8.60 -18.56
CA PRO A 39 4.22 7.66 -19.70
C PRO A 39 4.74 6.26 -19.31
N ASN A 40 4.16 5.22 -19.94
CA ASN A 40 4.51 3.81 -19.79
C ASN A 40 5.96 3.56 -20.25
N SER A 41 6.89 3.80 -19.34
CA SER A 41 8.32 3.73 -19.57
C SER A 41 9.03 3.54 -18.23
N VAL A 42 10.22 2.94 -18.29
CA VAL A 42 11.08 2.78 -17.11
C VAL A 42 11.62 4.16 -16.72
N GLN A 43 11.24 4.62 -15.54
CA GLN A 43 11.60 5.92 -14.99
C GLN A 43 11.92 5.78 -13.50
N PRO A 44 12.93 6.50 -13.00
CA PRO A 44 13.20 6.55 -11.56
C PRO A 44 12.35 7.64 -10.90
N TYR A 45 11.64 7.27 -9.83
CA TYR A 45 10.82 8.16 -9.02
C TYR A 45 11.28 8.20 -7.58
N SER A 46 11.31 9.38 -7.00
CA SER A 46 11.42 9.60 -5.55
C SER A 46 10.03 9.85 -5.00
N VAL A 47 9.53 8.95 -4.16
CA VAL A 47 8.16 9.00 -3.64
C VAL A 47 8.18 9.08 -2.12
N SER A 48 7.38 10.00 -1.57
CA SER A 48 7.01 10.04 -0.16
C SER A 48 5.51 9.83 -0.03
N TYR A 49 5.10 9.06 0.97
CA TYR A 49 3.70 8.77 1.23
C TYR A 49 3.42 8.71 2.73
N ARG A 50 2.15 8.65 3.10
CA ARG A 50 1.70 8.42 4.48
C ARG A 50 0.52 7.46 4.46
N LEU A 51 0.26 6.83 5.61
CA LEU A 51 -0.85 5.90 5.77
C LEU A 51 -1.92 6.55 6.65
N LEU A 52 -3.15 6.64 6.13
CA LEU A 52 -4.32 7.03 6.92
C LEU A 52 -5.02 5.75 7.38
N ARG A 53 -5.07 5.52 8.69
CA ARG A 53 -5.87 4.43 9.25
C ARG A 53 -7.35 4.81 9.19
N ILE A 54 -8.14 4.11 8.38
CA ILE A 54 -9.53 4.49 8.10
C ILE A 54 -10.39 4.41 9.36
N SER A 55 -10.20 3.39 10.19
CA SER A 55 -11.06 3.18 11.37
C SER A 55 -10.93 4.27 12.44
N THR A 56 -9.79 4.97 12.49
CA THR A 56 -9.50 6.01 13.48
C THR A 56 -9.38 7.41 12.90
N GLY A 57 -9.27 7.54 11.58
CA GLY A 57 -8.95 8.80 10.90
C GLY A 57 -7.55 9.34 11.20
N VAL A 58 -6.68 8.54 11.85
CA VAL A 58 -5.33 8.97 12.23
C VAL A 58 -4.40 8.80 11.06
N THR A 59 -3.72 9.89 10.69
CA THR A 59 -2.67 9.88 9.68
C THR A 59 -1.32 9.58 10.33
N GLY A 60 -0.63 8.58 9.82
CA GLY A 60 0.71 8.21 10.24
C GLY A 60 1.79 9.20 9.79
N ALA A 61 3.03 8.92 10.20
CA ALA A 61 4.20 9.69 9.76
C ALA A 61 4.43 9.56 8.25
N ILE A 62 5.16 10.53 7.68
CA ILE A 62 5.61 10.45 6.29
C ILE A 62 6.67 9.35 6.19
N ILE A 63 6.49 8.47 5.21
CA ILE A 63 7.39 7.39 4.83
C ILE A 63 8.11 7.80 3.55
N GLY A 64 9.43 7.64 3.53
CA GLY A 64 10.30 8.07 2.43
C GLY A 64 10.94 9.44 2.68
N PRO A 65 11.51 10.08 1.65
CA PRO A 65 11.47 9.66 0.25
C PRO A 65 12.18 8.33 0.01
N ALA A 66 11.57 7.44 -0.77
CA ALA A 66 12.17 6.21 -1.24
C ALA A 66 12.23 6.21 -2.77
N THR A 67 13.23 5.52 -3.32
CA THR A 67 13.41 5.41 -4.77
C THR A 67 12.63 4.21 -5.30
N PHE A 68 11.80 4.44 -6.30
CA PHE A 68 11.04 3.44 -7.03
C PHE A 68 11.40 3.54 -8.51
N ASN A 69 11.70 2.41 -9.15
CA ASN A 69 11.81 2.37 -10.60
C ASN A 69 10.48 1.87 -11.14
N SER A 70 9.84 2.62 -12.04
CA SER A 70 8.73 2.08 -12.79
C SER A 70 9.21 1.02 -13.77
N ASP A 71 8.33 0.07 -14.10
CA ASP A 71 8.58 -0.87 -15.18
C ASP A 71 8.29 -0.26 -16.56
N ALA A 72 8.39 -1.05 -17.62
CA ALA A 72 8.09 -0.61 -18.98
C ALA A 72 6.62 -0.22 -19.19
N SER A 73 5.73 -0.60 -18.28
CA SER A 73 4.33 -0.19 -18.26
C SER A 73 4.10 1.07 -17.43
N GLY A 74 5.12 1.61 -16.75
CA GLY A 74 4.96 2.79 -15.89
C GLY A 74 4.55 2.46 -14.46
N VAL A 75 4.56 1.17 -14.08
CA VAL A 75 4.04 0.71 -12.79
C VAL A 75 5.10 0.74 -11.71
N ILE A 76 4.77 1.30 -10.55
CA ILE A 76 5.54 1.21 -9.30
C ILE A 76 4.73 0.45 -8.23
N THR A 77 5.44 -0.32 -7.40
CA THR A 77 4.84 -0.99 -6.24
C THR A 77 5.31 -0.32 -4.96
N ILE A 78 4.37 0.23 -4.19
CA ILE A 78 4.58 0.78 -2.86
C ILE A 78 4.19 -0.32 -1.87
N ALA A 79 5.17 -0.80 -1.11
CA ALA A 79 5.02 -1.91 -0.16
C ALA A 79 5.25 -1.42 1.28
N PRO A 80 4.22 -0.89 1.97
CA PRO A 80 4.37 -0.47 3.36
C PRO A 80 4.55 -1.68 4.27
N THR A 81 5.43 -1.55 5.26
CA THR A 81 5.65 -2.60 6.26
C THR A 81 4.54 -2.59 7.31
N TYR A 82 4.33 -3.73 7.97
CA TYR A 82 3.33 -3.81 9.03
C TYR A 82 3.66 -2.88 10.21
N ALA A 83 4.94 -2.65 10.48
CA ALA A 83 5.40 -1.66 11.46
C ALA A 83 5.00 -0.23 11.09
N GLN A 84 5.02 0.13 9.81
CA GLN A 84 4.53 1.43 9.33
C GLN A 84 3.01 1.58 9.49
N MET A 85 2.27 0.47 9.50
CA MET A 85 0.85 0.41 9.87
C MET A 85 0.60 0.39 11.39
N GLY A 86 1.67 0.46 12.20
CA GLY A 86 1.61 0.41 13.66
C GLY A 86 1.48 -1.00 14.25
N ASN A 87 1.82 -2.04 13.47
CA ASN A 87 1.67 -3.45 13.84
C ASN A 87 0.23 -3.79 14.29
N ALA A 88 -0.76 -3.19 13.63
CA ALA A 88 -2.16 -3.36 13.99
C ALA A 88 -2.96 -3.78 12.75
N PRO A 89 -3.85 -4.78 12.87
CA PRO A 89 -4.78 -5.07 11.81
C PRO A 89 -5.89 -4.03 11.76
N ASP A 90 -6.48 -3.86 10.59
CA ASP A 90 -7.65 -3.00 10.38
C ASP A 90 -8.51 -3.56 9.25
N THR A 91 -9.75 -3.94 9.59
CA THR A 91 -10.75 -4.41 8.63
C THR A 91 -11.24 -3.30 7.70
N GLN A 92 -11.14 -2.03 8.10
CA GLN A 92 -11.40 -0.88 7.23
C GLN A 92 -10.14 -0.44 6.47
N GLY A 93 -8.97 -0.93 6.88
CA GLY A 93 -7.70 -0.78 6.19
C GLY A 93 -6.98 0.57 6.35
N TYR A 94 -5.89 0.69 5.60
CA TYR A 94 -4.98 1.81 5.61
C TYR A 94 -4.92 2.42 4.21
N GLN A 95 -5.36 3.66 4.05
CA GLN A 95 -5.26 4.36 2.78
C GLN A 95 -3.85 4.89 2.57
N VAL A 96 -3.28 4.59 1.40
CA VAL A 96 -2.00 5.17 0.97
C VAL A 96 -2.25 6.56 0.40
N ILE A 97 -1.57 7.57 0.94
CA ILE A 97 -1.66 8.95 0.42
C ILE A 97 -0.26 9.37 0.02
N ILE A 98 -0.02 9.54 -1.27
CA ILE A 98 1.26 10.05 -1.78
C ILE A 98 1.31 11.55 -1.53
N THR A 99 2.37 12.00 -0.87
CA THR A 99 2.59 13.40 -0.49
C THR A 99 3.69 14.07 -1.32
N SER A 100 4.53 13.28 -1.99
CA SER A 100 5.53 13.75 -2.94
C SER A 100 5.82 12.67 -3.96
N ILE A 101 5.93 13.05 -5.23
CA ILE A 101 6.43 12.19 -6.30
C ILE A 101 7.24 13.05 -7.27
N VAL A 102 8.48 12.66 -7.51
CA VAL A 102 9.40 13.37 -8.41
C VAL A 102 10.10 12.37 -9.31
N ASN A 103 10.01 12.56 -10.63
CA ASN A 103 10.86 11.82 -11.56
C ASN A 103 12.29 12.35 -11.39
N THR A 104 13.22 11.51 -10.93
CA THR A 104 14.59 11.95 -10.60
C THR A 104 15.48 12.07 -11.83
N ALA A 105 15.08 11.51 -12.97
CA ALA A 105 15.78 11.69 -14.25
C ALA A 105 15.48 13.06 -14.88
N THR A 106 14.24 13.54 -14.77
CA THR A 106 13.81 14.81 -15.38
C THR A 106 13.68 15.97 -14.39
N GLY A 107 13.59 15.67 -13.09
CA GLY A 107 13.32 16.65 -12.03
C GLY A 107 11.87 17.11 -11.96
N CYS A 108 10.96 16.53 -12.76
CA CYS A 108 9.57 16.92 -12.79
C CYS A 108 8.79 16.30 -11.61
N SER A 109 8.15 17.14 -10.81
CA SER A 109 7.23 16.72 -9.75
C SER A 109 5.84 16.40 -10.32
N GLY A 110 5.22 15.33 -9.83
CA GLY A 110 3.81 15.04 -10.08
C GLY A 110 2.89 15.87 -9.19
N SER A 111 1.59 15.88 -9.52
CA SER A 111 0.56 16.54 -8.70
C SER A 111 0.30 15.72 -7.43
N VAL A 112 0.26 16.37 -6.27
CA VAL A 112 0.05 15.76 -4.95
C VAL A 112 -0.88 16.65 -4.09
N PRO A 113 -1.63 16.11 -3.11
CA PRO A 113 -1.67 14.71 -2.71
C PRO A 113 -2.38 13.81 -3.72
N ILE A 114 -1.96 12.54 -3.80
CA ILE A 114 -2.67 11.49 -4.55
C ILE A 114 -3.24 10.52 -3.54
N ASP A 115 -4.57 10.47 -3.47
CA ASP A 115 -5.30 9.53 -2.63
C ASP A 115 -5.33 8.17 -3.32
N GLY A 116 -4.72 7.19 -2.68
CA GLY A 116 -4.55 5.85 -3.19
C GLY A 116 -5.56 4.85 -2.64
N PRO A 117 -5.30 3.56 -2.88
CA PRO A 117 -6.17 2.48 -2.46
C PRO A 117 -6.08 2.25 -0.95
N ILE A 118 -7.03 1.46 -0.45
CA ILE A 118 -7.08 1.02 0.94
C ILE A 118 -6.45 -0.38 1.05
N LEU A 119 -5.43 -0.50 1.89
CA LEU A 119 -4.73 -1.76 2.17
C LEU A 119 -5.35 -2.42 3.40
N ILE A 120 -5.93 -3.62 3.23
CA ILE A 120 -6.68 -4.29 4.30
C ILE A 120 -5.83 -5.42 4.92
N VAL A 121 -5.63 -5.34 6.22
CA VAL A 121 -5.05 -6.40 7.05
C VAL A 121 -6.13 -6.87 8.01
N ASN A 122 -6.68 -8.05 7.75
CA ASN A 122 -7.75 -8.61 8.55
C ASN A 122 -7.19 -9.20 9.85
N PRO A 123 -7.78 -8.89 11.03
CA PRO A 123 -7.39 -9.53 12.26
C PRO A 123 -7.69 -11.03 12.18
N ARG A 124 -6.78 -11.87 12.66
CA ARG A 124 -7.08 -13.28 12.90
C ARG A 124 -8.03 -13.36 14.09
N PRO A 125 -9.14 -14.13 14.00
CA PRO A 125 -9.95 -14.42 15.18
C PRO A 125 -9.07 -15.01 16.28
N ALA A 126 -9.27 -14.57 17.52
CA ALA A 126 -8.66 -15.24 18.67
C ALA A 126 -8.97 -16.74 18.59
N VAL A 127 -8.00 -17.60 18.97
CA VAL A 127 -8.19 -19.05 18.97
C VAL A 127 -9.52 -19.37 19.65
N PRO A 128 -10.51 -19.90 18.93
CA PRO A 128 -11.81 -20.16 19.52
C PRO A 128 -11.65 -21.22 20.61
N THR A 129 -12.19 -20.96 21.81
CA THR A 129 -12.35 -22.00 22.85
C THR A 129 -13.58 -22.89 22.59
N GLY A 130 -14.16 -22.82 21.38
CA GLY A 130 -15.36 -23.53 20.95
C GLY A 130 -15.45 -23.66 19.43
N ALA A 131 -16.58 -24.15 18.90
CA ALA A 131 -16.74 -24.42 17.48
C ALA A 131 -16.55 -23.15 16.61
N VAL A 132 -15.71 -23.25 15.58
CA VAL A 132 -15.36 -22.13 14.68
C VAL A 132 -16.55 -21.78 13.78
N GLY A 133 -17.23 -20.67 14.07
CA GLY A 133 -18.47 -20.27 13.42
C GLY A 133 -18.35 -19.61 12.04
N ALA A 134 -17.14 -19.22 11.58
CA ALA A 134 -16.94 -18.66 10.25
C ALA A 134 -15.47 -18.74 9.81
N ILE A 135 -15.26 -18.96 8.50
CA ILE A 135 -13.94 -18.91 7.85
C ILE A 135 -13.57 -17.43 7.66
N ALA A 136 -12.93 -16.83 8.65
CA ALA A 136 -12.23 -15.56 8.48
C ALA A 136 -10.82 -15.75 9.02
N CYS A 137 -9.81 -15.63 8.14
CA CYS A 137 -8.38 -15.77 8.45
C CYS A 137 -8.01 -16.93 9.41
N SER A 138 -8.83 -17.98 9.44
CA SER A 138 -8.66 -19.09 10.37
C SER A 138 -7.85 -20.18 9.69
N SER A 139 -6.70 -20.55 10.26
CA SER A 139 -5.99 -21.77 9.86
C SER A 139 -6.70 -23.06 10.32
N ALA A 140 -7.76 -22.94 11.11
CA ALA A 140 -8.62 -24.04 11.52
C ALA A 140 -9.68 -24.33 10.45
N LEU A 141 -9.86 -25.61 10.12
CA LEU A 141 -11.01 -26.06 9.33
C LEU A 141 -12.31 -25.73 10.08
N SER A 142 -13.35 -25.34 9.35
CA SER A 142 -14.69 -25.19 9.94
C SER A 142 -15.08 -26.48 10.67
N GLY A 143 -15.53 -26.36 11.93
CA GLY A 143 -15.90 -27.51 12.77
C GLY A 143 -14.75 -28.23 13.47
N ALA A 144 -13.50 -27.78 13.38
CA ALA A 144 -12.39 -28.39 14.12
C ALA A 144 -12.52 -28.16 15.63
N THR A 145 -12.49 -29.25 16.41
CA THR A 145 -12.31 -29.20 17.87
C THR A 145 -10.83 -28.98 18.19
N VAL A 146 -10.51 -27.89 18.87
CA VAL A 146 -9.16 -27.63 19.40
C VAL A 146 -9.11 -28.19 20.83
N SER A 147 -8.30 -29.23 21.04
CA SER A 147 -8.07 -29.79 22.38
C SER A 147 -6.90 -29.08 23.04
N VAL A 148 -7.10 -28.58 24.27
CA VAL A 148 -6.03 -28.13 25.18
C VAL A 148 -5.32 -29.31 25.81
#